data_AF-A0A1G0CHG4-F1
#
_entry.id   AF-A0A1G0CHG4-F1
#
_cell.length_a   1.000
_cell.length_b   1.000
_cell.length_c   1.000
_cell.angle_alpha   90.00
_cell.angle_beta   90.00
_cell.angle_gamma   90.00
#
_symmetry.space_group_name_H-M   'P 1'
#
loop_
_entity.id
_entity.type
_entity.pdbx_description
1 polymer ?
#
loop_
_entity_poly.entity_id
_entity_poly.type
_entity_poly.pdbx_seq_one_letter_code
_entity_poly.pdbx_strand_id
1 'polypeptide(L)'
;MINPKEAQGMLVEVCGKVISTLAEENNIEKALLNVRIDLENPTSKPLFALFNQSKFLKRAELKEIIHAGGGKGLGMIIGMYVRDVIKNIFVTSMKEFQTTESKELFLLLYVKQVDELSVPYIAIYKQGVKMDALPVAQLIGVEHGNT
;
A
#
# COMPACT_ATOMS: atom_id res chain seq x y z
N MET A 1 -12.90 15.94 12.57
CA MET A 1 -11.79 16.00 11.58
C MET A 1 -10.64 15.24 12.21
N ILE A 2 -10.15 14.15 11.62
CA ILE A 2 -9.06 13.34 12.20
C ILE A 2 -7.75 14.11 12.02
N ASN A 3 -6.92 14.18 13.06
CA ASN A 3 -5.61 14.82 12.99
C ASN A 3 -4.70 14.04 12.00
N PRO A 4 -3.92 14.70 11.11
CA PRO A 4 -2.99 14.01 10.21
C PRO A 4 -2.07 12.98 10.88
N LYS A 5 -1.60 13.23 12.12
CA LYS A 5 -0.79 12.26 12.87
C LYS A 5 -1.58 11.01 13.29
N GLU A 6 -2.84 11.17 13.65
CA GLU A 6 -3.73 10.05 13.97
C GLU A 6 -4.04 9.24 12.71
N ALA A 7 -4.31 9.92 11.58
CA ALA A 7 -4.53 9.26 10.30
C ALA A 7 -3.29 8.48 9.82
N GLN A 8 -2.09 9.04 10.04
CA GLN A 8 -0.82 8.38 9.78
C GLN A 8 -0.65 7.11 10.62
N GLY A 9 -0.85 7.21 11.95
CA GLY A 9 -0.78 6.06 12.84
C GLY A 9 -1.76 4.96 12.45
N MET A 10 -3.00 5.32 12.14
CA MET A 10 -4.02 4.39 11.66
C MET A 10 -3.64 3.72 10.34
N LEU A 11 -3.07 4.45 9.37
CA LEU A 11 -2.64 3.86 8.10
C LEU A 11 -1.52 2.83 8.31
N VAL A 12 -0.51 3.16 9.12
CA VAL A 12 0.59 2.24 9.46
C VAL A 12 0.05 0.97 10.10
N GLU A 13 -0.83 1.12 11.09
CA GLU A 13 -1.46 -0.01 11.78
C GLU A 13 -2.24 -0.89 10.80
N VAL A 14 -3.05 -0.29 9.93
CA VAL A 14 -3.86 -1.02 8.94
C VAL A 14 -2.98 -1.76 7.95
N CYS A 15 -1.96 -1.11 7.39
CA CYS A 15 -1.04 -1.76 6.44
C CYS A 15 -0.31 -2.95 7.10
N GLY A 16 0.11 -2.80 8.35
CA GLY A 16 0.71 -3.90 9.14
C GLY A 16 -0.26 -5.06 9.40
N LYS A 17 -1.53 -4.74 9.71
CA LYS A 17 -2.60 -5.74 9.88
C LYS A 17 -2.91 -6.47 8.57
N VAL A 18 -3.03 -5.75 7.45
CA VAL A 18 -3.27 -6.34 6.12
C VAL A 18 -2.21 -7.40 5.82
N ILE A 19 -0.93 -7.08 5.98
CA ILE A 19 0.15 -8.03 5.72
C ILE A 19 0.10 -9.20 6.73
N SER A 20 -0.09 -8.93 8.02
CA SER A 20 -0.13 -9.97 9.04
C SER A 20 -1.28 -10.96 8.81
N THR A 21 -2.51 -10.47 8.61
CA THR A 21 -3.70 -11.28 8.43
C THR A 21 -3.63 -12.08 7.13
N LEU A 22 -3.27 -11.45 6.01
CA LEU A 22 -3.15 -12.17 4.73
C LEU A 22 -2.02 -13.20 4.76
N ALA A 23 -0.92 -12.95 5.48
CA ALA A 23 0.17 -13.90 5.60
C ALA A 23 -0.29 -15.13 6.39
N GLU A 24 -0.99 -14.93 7.50
CA GLU A 24 -1.58 -16.00 8.31
C GLU A 24 -2.60 -16.83 7.52
N GLU A 25 -3.57 -16.19 6.86
CA GLU A 25 -4.60 -16.86 6.05
C GLU A 25 -4.03 -17.72 4.92
N ASN A 26 -2.83 -17.38 4.43
CA ASN A 26 -2.17 -18.10 3.33
C ASN A 26 -0.99 -18.95 3.81
N ASN A 27 -0.76 -19.08 5.13
CA ASN A 27 0.35 -19.83 5.74
C ASN A 27 1.74 -19.39 5.21
N ILE A 28 1.99 -18.08 5.20
CA ILE A 28 3.23 -17.46 4.73
C ILE A 28 3.86 -16.67 5.87
N GLU A 29 5.18 -16.67 5.96
CA GLU A 29 5.88 -15.78 6.88
C GLU A 29 5.67 -14.32 6.46
N LYS A 30 5.33 -13.44 7.41
CA LYS A 30 4.97 -12.04 7.13
C LYS A 30 5.98 -11.31 6.25
N ALA A 31 7.28 -11.52 6.51
CA ALA A 31 8.37 -10.90 5.76
C ALA A 31 8.47 -11.37 4.29
N LEU A 32 7.80 -12.47 3.95
CA LEU A 32 7.78 -13.04 2.61
C LEU A 32 6.52 -12.65 1.82
N LEU A 33 5.46 -12.17 2.48
CA LEU A 33 4.26 -11.74 1.78
C LEU A 33 4.44 -10.35 1.15
N ASN A 34 4.13 -10.25 -0.14
CA ASN A 34 4.02 -8.99 -0.85
C ASN A 34 2.59 -8.82 -1.39
N VAL A 35 2.03 -7.62 -1.24
CA VAL A 35 0.76 -7.21 -1.84
C VAL A 35 1.06 -6.21 -2.94
N ARG A 36 0.92 -6.63 -4.20
CA ARG A 36 1.01 -5.75 -5.37
C ARG A 36 -0.30 -4.99 -5.54
N ILE A 37 -0.20 -3.70 -5.84
CA ILE A 37 -1.33 -2.80 -6.06
C ILE A 37 -1.15 -2.15 -7.44
N ASP A 38 -2.14 -2.34 -8.31
CA ASP A 38 -2.17 -1.79 -9.66
C ASP A 38 -3.34 -0.81 -9.83
N LEU A 39 -3.17 0.22 -10.67
CA LEU A 39 -4.24 1.08 -11.15
C LEU A 39 -4.29 1.07 -12.67
N GLU A 40 -5.46 0.73 -13.23
CA GLU A 40 -5.68 0.78 -14.67
C GLU A 40 -5.66 2.22 -15.23
N ASN A 41 -6.16 3.17 -14.44
CA ASN A 41 -6.04 4.61 -14.63
C ASN A 41 -6.22 5.32 -13.28
N PRO A 42 -5.88 6.62 -13.13
CA PRO A 42 -5.98 7.35 -11.86
C PRO A 42 -7.39 7.45 -11.25
N THR A 43 -8.44 7.13 -12.00
CA THR A 43 -9.83 7.13 -11.52
C THR A 43 -10.36 5.73 -11.21
N SER A 44 -9.60 4.68 -11.53
CA SER A 44 -10.02 3.30 -11.35
C SER A 44 -9.93 2.84 -9.91
N LYS A 45 -10.66 1.77 -9.59
CA LYS A 45 -10.47 1.05 -8.33
C LYS A 45 -9.12 0.31 -8.36
N PRO A 46 -8.37 0.29 -7.25
CA PRO A 46 -7.14 -0.48 -7.17
C PRO A 46 -7.40 -1.99 -7.31
N LEU A 47 -6.51 -2.66 -8.02
CA LEU A 47 -6.44 -4.11 -8.13
C LEU A 47 -5.32 -4.62 -7.22
N PHE A 48 -5.56 -5.74 -6.54
CA PHE A 48 -4.60 -6.31 -5.60
C PHE A 48 -4.22 -7.74 -6.01
N ALA A 49 -2.95 -8.07 -5.84
CA ALA A 49 -2.44 -9.41 -6.05
C ALA A 49 -1.44 -9.78 -4.95
N LEU A 50 -1.56 -11.00 -4.43
CA LEU A 50 -0.72 -11.51 -3.36
C LEU A 50 0.40 -12.35 -3.96
N PHE A 51 1.60 -12.17 -3.42
CA PHE A 51 2.79 -12.90 -3.80
C PHE A 51 3.49 -13.43 -2.55
N ASN A 52 3.98 -14.66 -2.61
CA ASN A 52 5.01 -15.15 -1.70
C ASN A 52 6.36 -14.87 -2.37
N GLN A 53 7.08 -13.87 -1.87
CA GLN A 53 8.24 -13.26 -2.51
C GLN A 53 7.87 -12.80 -3.93
N SER A 54 8.36 -13.49 -4.97
CA SER A 54 8.06 -13.22 -6.38
C SER A 54 7.03 -14.17 -6.98
N LYS A 55 6.56 -15.17 -6.23
CA LYS A 55 5.61 -16.18 -6.72
C LYS A 55 4.18 -15.69 -6.53
N PHE A 56 3.44 -15.54 -7.63
CA PHE A 56 2.02 -15.20 -7.62
C PHE A 56 1.21 -16.27 -6.89
N LEU A 57 0.30 -15.84 -6.02
CA LEU A 57 -0.61 -16.70 -5.27
C LEU A 57 -2.04 -16.57 -5.79
N LYS A 58 -2.63 -15.39 -5.60
CA LYS A 58 -4.01 -15.08 -5.98
C LYS A 58 -4.21 -13.59 -6.15
N ARG A 59 -5.28 -13.22 -6.84
CA ARG A 59 -5.82 -11.87 -6.78
C ARG A 59 -6.59 -11.69 -5.47
N ALA A 60 -6.61 -10.46 -4.95
CA ALA A 60 -7.45 -10.08 -3.84
C ALA A 60 -8.37 -8.92 -4.25
N GLU A 61 -9.60 -8.99 -3.78
CA GLU A 61 -10.55 -7.90 -3.89
C GLU A 61 -10.30 -6.86 -2.81
N LEU A 62 -10.69 -5.61 -3.09
CA LEU A 62 -10.62 -4.53 -2.10
C LEU A 62 -11.33 -4.88 -0.78
N LYS A 63 -12.43 -5.66 -0.83
CA LYS A 63 -13.15 -6.09 0.38
C LYS A 63 -12.32 -7.03 1.27
N GLU A 64 -11.47 -7.85 0.67
CA GLU A 64 -10.55 -8.75 1.38
C GLU A 64 -9.44 -7.94 2.03
N ILE A 65 -8.86 -6.96 1.31
CA ILE A 65 -7.88 -6.03 1.88
C ILE A 65 -8.46 -5.25 3.07
N ILE A 66 -9.69 -4.74 2.93
CA ILE A 66 -10.38 -4.01 4.02
C ILE A 66 -10.65 -4.93 5.22
N HIS A 67 -11.06 -6.19 5.00
CA HIS A 67 -11.25 -7.15 6.09
C HIS A 67 -9.93 -7.44 6.81
N ALA A 68 -8.87 -7.74 6.05
CA ALA A 68 -7.54 -8.03 6.60
C ALA A 68 -6.99 -6.87 7.44
N GLY A 69 -7.36 -5.63 7.11
CA GLY A 69 -6.97 -4.42 7.83
C GLY A 69 -7.76 -4.11 9.11
N GLY A 70 -8.78 -4.90 9.48
CA GLY A 70 -9.57 -4.70 10.71
C GLY A 70 -11.09 -4.55 10.53
N GLY A 71 -11.63 -4.88 9.35
CA GLY A 71 -13.08 -5.05 9.14
C GLY A 71 -13.89 -3.74 9.01
N LYS A 72 -15.23 -3.86 9.07
CA LYS A 72 -16.20 -2.80 8.64
C LYS A 72 -16.10 -1.48 9.41
N GLY A 73 -15.72 -1.50 10.69
CA GLY A 73 -15.64 -0.30 11.55
C GLY A 73 -14.45 0.61 11.21
N LEU A 74 -13.25 0.04 11.06
CA LEU A 74 -12.07 0.76 10.54
C LEU A 74 -12.16 0.96 9.01
N GLY A 75 -12.78 0.01 8.31
CA GLY A 75 -12.77 -0.10 6.86
C GLY A 75 -13.50 0.99 6.08
N MET A 76 -14.46 1.70 6.67
CA MET A 76 -15.19 2.76 5.96
C MET A 76 -14.38 4.06 5.90
N ILE A 77 -13.75 4.46 7.01
CA ILE A 77 -12.90 5.66 7.08
C ILE A 77 -11.57 5.40 6.35
N ILE A 78 -10.98 4.23 6.58
CA ILE A 78 -9.69 3.87 6.00
C ILE A 78 -9.85 3.45 4.53
N GLY A 79 -10.97 2.88 4.11
CA GLY A 79 -11.17 2.45 2.73
C GLY A 79 -11.30 3.58 1.71
N MET A 80 -11.79 4.76 2.12
CA MET A 80 -11.72 5.97 1.28
C MET A 80 -10.30 6.53 1.28
N TYR A 81 -9.71 6.65 2.48
CA TYR A 81 -8.39 7.22 2.65
C TYR A 81 -7.27 6.42 1.97
N VAL A 82 -7.31 5.08 2.03
CA VAL A 82 -6.36 4.19 1.34
C VAL A 82 -6.47 4.34 -0.16
N ARG A 83 -7.68 4.50 -0.71
CA ARG A 83 -7.85 4.75 -2.15
C ARG A 83 -7.24 6.09 -2.55
N ASP A 84 -7.49 7.13 -1.76
CA ASP A 84 -6.95 8.46 -2.04
C ASP A 84 -5.42 8.47 -1.89
N VAL A 85 -4.87 7.80 -0.89
CA VAL A 85 -3.41 7.63 -0.71
C VAL A 85 -2.81 6.87 -1.90
N ILE A 86 -3.36 5.71 -2.29
CA ILE A 86 -2.88 4.95 -3.46
C ILE A 86 -2.93 5.84 -4.71
N LYS A 87 -4.07 6.50 -4.95
CA LYS A 87 -4.23 7.40 -6.09
C LYS A 87 -3.21 8.53 -6.09
N ASN A 88 -3.00 9.18 -4.95
CA ASN A 88 -2.04 10.27 -4.82
C ASN A 88 -0.60 9.80 -5.06
N ILE A 89 -0.23 8.61 -4.58
CA ILE A 89 1.07 8.01 -4.87
C ILE A 89 1.21 7.80 -6.38
N PHE A 90 0.22 7.19 -7.04
CA PHE A 90 0.26 6.98 -8.49
C PHE A 90 0.36 8.31 -9.26
N VAL A 91 -0.50 9.28 -8.97
CA VAL A 91 -0.50 10.59 -9.68
C VAL A 91 0.83 11.32 -9.49
N THR A 92 1.37 11.33 -8.26
CA THR A 92 2.66 11.97 -7.96
C THR A 92 3.80 11.25 -8.67
N SER A 93 3.83 9.92 -8.59
CA SER A 93 4.84 9.08 -9.25
C SER A 93 4.79 9.19 -10.77
N MET A 94 3.60 9.28 -11.36
CA MET A 94 3.42 9.47 -12.79
C MET A 94 4.05 10.79 -13.26
N LYS A 95 3.84 11.86 -12.48
CA LYS A 95 4.46 13.17 -12.75
C LYS A 95 5.97 13.14 -12.57
N GLU A 96 6.45 12.56 -11.49
CA GLU A 96 7.89 12.49 -11.15
C GLU A 96 8.68 11.64 -12.16
N PHE A 97 8.15 10.47 -12.52
CA PHE A 97 8.79 9.54 -13.44
C PHE A 97 8.41 9.78 -14.91
N GLN A 98 7.73 10.89 -15.19
CA GLN A 98 7.34 11.34 -16.54
C GLN A 98 6.62 10.25 -17.35
N THR A 99 5.68 9.54 -16.72
CA THR A 99 4.85 8.54 -17.39
C THR A 99 3.40 8.99 -17.50
N THR A 100 2.81 8.75 -18.66
CA THR A 100 1.40 9.06 -18.97
C THR A 100 0.48 7.87 -18.72
N GLU A 101 1.02 6.67 -18.53
CA GLU A 101 0.27 5.43 -18.37
C GLU A 101 0.46 4.84 -16.96
N SER A 102 -0.61 4.79 -16.16
CA SER A 102 -0.52 4.23 -14.81
C SER A 102 -0.17 2.73 -14.81
N LYS A 103 -0.41 2.03 -15.92
CA LYS A 103 -0.05 0.61 -16.10
C LYS A 103 1.46 0.37 -16.15
N GLU A 104 2.26 1.40 -16.41
CA GLU A 104 3.71 1.31 -16.26
C GLU A 104 4.14 1.25 -14.80
N LEU A 105 3.26 1.64 -13.87
CA LEU A 105 3.54 1.68 -12.45
C LEU A 105 2.81 0.56 -11.70
N PHE A 106 3.44 0.07 -10.65
CA PHE A 106 2.72 -0.66 -9.59
C PHE A 106 3.34 -0.33 -8.23
N LEU A 107 2.53 -0.46 -7.19
CA LEU A 107 3.00 -0.38 -5.81
C LEU A 107 3.16 -1.77 -5.23
N LEU A 108 4.10 -1.93 -4.32
CA LEU A 108 4.30 -3.15 -3.55
C LEU A 108 4.24 -2.80 -2.07
N LEU A 109 3.20 -3.28 -1.38
CA LEU A 109 3.10 -3.25 0.08
C LEU A 109 3.76 -4.50 0.65
N TYR A 110 4.70 -4.30 1.57
CA TYR A 110 5.42 -5.37 2.25
C TYR A 110 5.84 -4.91 3.64
N VAL A 111 6.29 -5.84 4.48
CA VAL A 111 6.91 -5.50 5.77
C VAL A 111 8.41 -5.75 5.72
N LYS A 112 9.17 -4.84 6.34
CA LYS A 112 10.60 -4.98 6.55
C LYS A 112 10.85 -5.09 8.05
N GLN A 113 11.70 -6.02 8.46
CA GLN A 113 12.25 -5.98 9.83
C GLN A 113 13.26 -4.84 9.92
N VAL A 114 13.01 -3.92 10.85
CA VAL A 114 13.94 -2.85 11.22
C VAL A 114 14.14 -3.01 12.73
N ASP A 115 15.32 -3.47 13.11
CA ASP A 115 15.62 -3.93 14.46
C ASP A 115 14.62 -5.01 14.92
N GLU A 116 13.93 -4.81 16.03
CA GLU A 116 12.92 -5.73 16.56
C GLU A 116 11.49 -5.42 16.07
N LEU A 117 11.33 -4.44 15.17
CA LEU A 117 10.03 -3.96 14.72
C LEU A 117 9.74 -4.35 13.25
N SER A 118 8.53 -4.87 13.03
CA SER A 118 7.99 -5.09 11.69
C SER A 118 7.34 -3.82 11.16
N VAL A 119 8.02 -3.16 10.20
CA VAL A 119 7.59 -1.87 9.66
C VAL A 119 6.98 -2.07 8.27
N PRO A 120 5.76 -1.61 7.99
CA PRO A 120 5.17 -1.67 6.65
C PRO A 120 5.78 -0.60 5.73
N TYR A 121 6.12 -1.00 4.52
CA TYR A 121 6.70 -0.18 3.46
C TYR A 121 5.86 -0.24 2.19
N ILE A 122 5.87 0.85 1.42
CA ILE A 122 5.41 0.88 0.04
C ILE A 122 6.63 1.10 -0.86
N ALA A 123 6.85 0.19 -1.80
CA ALA A 123 7.78 0.39 -2.90
C ALA A 123 7.02 0.77 -4.17
N ILE A 124 7.63 1.62 -4.99
CA ILE A 124 7.10 2.07 -6.27
C ILE A 124 7.96 1.48 -7.37
N TYR A 125 7.32 0.81 -8.32
CA TYR A 125 7.98 0.20 -9.47
C TYR A 125 7.52 0.86 -10.76
N LYS A 126 8.44 1.03 -11.71
CA LYS A 126 8.16 1.40 -13.10
C LYS A 126 8.69 0.31 -14.01
N GLN A 127 7.80 -0.30 -14.81
CA GLN A 127 8.15 -1.34 -15.80
C GLN A 127 8.99 -2.49 -15.21
N GLY A 128 8.68 -2.87 -13.96
CA GLY A 128 9.39 -3.94 -13.25
C GLY A 128 10.67 -3.51 -12.52
N VAL A 129 11.11 -2.26 -12.68
CA VAL A 129 12.28 -1.70 -11.96
C VAL A 129 11.80 -0.96 -10.71
N LYS A 130 12.42 -1.24 -9.57
CA LYS A 130 12.14 -0.53 -8.31
C LYS A 130 12.70 0.90 -8.42
N MET A 131 11.81 1.89 -8.32
CA MET A 131 12.17 3.31 -8.41
C MET A 131 12.43 3.90 -7.03
N ASP A 132 11.52 3.63 -6.09
CA ASP A 132 11.58 4.16 -4.72
C ASP A 132 10.97 3.17 -3.72
N ALA A 133 11.26 3.36 -2.42
CA ALA A 133 10.53 2.73 -1.34
C ALA A 133 10.63 3.52 -0.04
N LEU A 134 9.48 3.72 0.60
CA LEU A 134 9.37 4.46 1.85
C LEU A 134 8.51 3.72 2.88
N PRO A 135 8.77 3.92 4.19
CA PRO A 135 7.87 3.46 5.24
C PRO A 135 6.48 4.08 5.05
N VAL A 136 5.42 3.31 5.32
CA VAL A 136 4.03 3.80 5.20
C VAL A 136 3.77 5.04 6.06
N ALA A 137 4.48 5.17 7.19
CA ALA A 137 4.42 6.36 8.02
C ALA A 137 4.71 7.64 7.22
N GLN A 138 5.62 7.61 6.25
CA GLN A 138 6.01 8.81 5.50
C GLN A 138 5.02 9.20 4.39
N LEU A 139 3.94 8.43 4.16
CA LEU A 139 2.97 8.70 3.10
C LEU A 139 1.97 9.82 3.44
N ILE A 140 1.80 10.14 4.73
CA ILE A 140 0.82 11.12 5.22
C ILE A 140 1.56 12.22 5.95
N GLY A 141 1.27 13.48 5.59
CA GLY A 141 1.94 14.64 6.16
C GLY A 141 3.04 15.24 5.28
N VAL A 142 3.16 14.80 4.02
CA VAL A 142 3.82 15.60 2.97
C VAL A 142 2.85 16.71 2.56
N GLU A 143 2.48 17.59 3.49
CA GLU A 143 2.14 18.94 3.07
C GLU A 143 3.37 19.47 2.33
N HIS A 144 3.15 20.06 1.17
CA HIS A 144 4.19 20.78 0.44
C HIS A 144 4.80 21.84 1.36
N GLY A 145 5.90 21.48 2.03
CA GLY A 145 6.89 22.42 2.51
C GLY A 145 7.69 22.92 1.32
N ASN A 146 7.01 23.56 0.37
CA ASN A 146 7.69 24.49 -0.52
C ASN A 146 7.91 25.76 0.29
N THR A 147 9.17 25.97 0.64
CA THR A 147 9.81 27.28 0.78
C THR A 147 9.23 28.33 -0.14
#